data_AF-A0A351R1E6-F1
#
_entry.id   AF-A0A351R1E6-F1
#
_cell.length_a   1.000
_cell.length_b   1.000
_cell.length_c   1.000
_cell.angle_alpha   90.00
_cell.angle_beta   90.00
_cell.angle_gamma   90.00
#
_symmetry.space_group_name_H-M   'P 1'
#
loop_
_entity.id
_entity.type
_entity.pdbx_description
1 polymer ?
#
loop_
_entity_poly.entity_id
_entity_poly.type
_entity_poly.pdbx_seq_one_letter_code
_entity_poly.pdbx_strand_id
1 'polypeptide(L)'
;MCFMKKRWKVIGIACAIAILSAGCKSKESEAPTPSSTQDVPAETAETEYQPEPVETHEGEVRSFYTGEWMDEKKAKNRPVAVMTENTHVTLPQYGIGNADIIYECPVEGGITRLMTIYQDYASLKKVGNVRSCRLYYVYFAKEFQAVYFHAGESKYALDVLNSSFIDNVDGITGKGGAFYYRDNSRRAPHNLYTTGENLVSAIKSYGYDTKLPENYTSHYRFTTEDSQNLLDQGEVAKKVSLYYVDAKPWFVYNETDGLYYRYEFGDKQIDGSTGEQLAVKNIILQNCYSSLKDSKNGTLDIDYLSGGSGMYITNGKAVPITWKRASANDITHYYTQDGQEIILNPGKTWVEIVENSRASQNKISAE
;
A
#
# COMPACT_ATOMS: atom_id res chain seq x y z
N MET A 1 -48.91 20.08 39.12
CA MET A 1 -48.92 20.24 40.59
C MET A 1 -47.68 19.59 41.18
N CYS A 2 -47.01 20.28 42.12
CA CYS A 2 -46.21 19.79 43.26
C CYS A 2 -45.05 18.77 43.06
N PHE A 3 -43.78 19.13 43.31
CA PHE A 3 -43.07 19.19 44.64
C PHE A 3 -42.81 17.78 45.24
N MET A 4 -41.63 17.35 45.70
CA MET A 4 -40.41 17.93 46.33
C MET A 4 -39.12 17.19 45.87
N LYS A 5 -37.87 17.72 45.86
CA LYS A 5 -36.97 18.37 46.86
C LYS A 5 -36.40 17.48 47.99
N LYS A 6 -35.09 17.15 47.90
CA LYS A 6 -34.06 16.97 48.98
C LYS A 6 -32.69 16.77 48.27
N ARG A 7 -31.60 17.55 48.39
CA ARG A 7 -30.86 18.29 49.45
C ARG A 7 -29.58 17.56 49.92
N TRP A 8 -28.43 18.08 49.45
CA TRP A 8 -27.06 18.16 50.02
C TRP A 8 -26.55 17.14 51.06
N LYS A 9 -25.25 16.81 50.89
CA LYS A 9 -24.20 17.16 51.88
C LYS A 9 -22.85 17.44 51.20
N VAL A 10 -22.18 18.51 51.64
CA VAL A 10 -20.79 18.87 51.33
C VAL A 10 -19.99 18.74 52.63
N ILE A 11 -18.77 18.22 52.59
CA ILE A 11 -17.79 18.28 53.69
C ILE A 11 -16.41 18.56 53.07
N GLY A 12 -15.64 19.49 53.66
CA GLY A 12 -14.27 19.83 53.27
C GLY A 12 -13.39 20.20 54.47
N ILE A 13 -12.07 20.10 54.28
CA ILE A 13 -10.93 20.26 55.23
C ILE A 13 -9.72 20.63 54.33
N ALA A 14 -8.94 21.72 54.41
CA ALA A 14 -8.70 22.81 55.38
C ALA A 14 -7.97 22.37 56.68
N CYS A 15 -6.73 22.73 56.98
CA CYS A 15 -5.85 23.88 56.64
C CYS A 15 -4.37 23.39 56.44
N ALA A 16 -3.28 24.17 56.33
CA ALA A 16 -3.02 25.57 56.68
C ALA A 16 -1.86 26.20 55.89
N ILE A 17 -1.84 27.54 55.87
CA ILE A 17 -0.76 28.40 55.36
C ILE A 17 -0.08 29.08 56.56
N ALA A 18 1.24 29.25 56.51
CA ALA A 18 1.96 30.16 57.40
C ALA A 18 2.65 31.25 56.56
N ILE A 19 2.33 32.52 56.86
CA ILE A 19 2.95 33.71 56.27
C ILE A 19 3.79 34.37 57.37
N LEU A 20 5.02 34.77 57.05
CA LEU A 20 5.66 35.93 57.69
C LEU A 20 6.38 36.78 56.63
N SER A 21 6.36 38.09 56.86
CA SER A 21 6.58 39.15 55.88
C SER A 21 7.78 40.04 56.24
N ALA A 22 8.42 40.67 55.25
CA ALA A 22 8.54 42.14 55.11
C ALA A 22 9.73 42.58 54.21
N GLY A 23 9.58 43.74 53.55
CA GLY A 23 10.72 44.62 53.24
C GLY A 23 10.95 44.97 51.76
N CYS A 24 10.32 46.04 51.26
CA CYS A 24 10.76 46.71 50.03
C CYS A 24 11.94 47.67 50.31
N LYS A 25 12.96 47.69 49.45
CA LYS A 25 13.73 48.92 49.13
C LYS A 25 14.47 48.79 47.79
N SER A 26 14.56 49.93 47.09
CA SER A 26 15.07 50.08 45.73
C SER A 26 16.52 50.59 45.66
N LYS A 27 17.35 50.01 44.78
CA LYS A 27 18.65 50.46 44.21
C LYS A 27 19.41 49.20 43.72
N GLU A 28 20.32 49.19 42.74
CA GLU A 28 20.82 50.17 41.76
C GLU A 28 21.43 49.34 40.60
N SER A 29 21.68 49.93 39.43
CA SER A 29 22.26 49.19 38.28
C SER A 29 23.79 49.17 38.34
N GLU A 30 24.41 47.99 38.40
CA GLU A 30 25.85 47.80 38.18
C GLU A 30 26.12 46.81 37.05
N ALA A 31 27.15 47.09 36.26
CA ALA A 31 27.46 46.38 35.01
C ALA A 31 28.37 45.14 35.23
N PRO A 32 28.27 44.10 34.39
CA PRO A 32 29.13 42.93 34.50
C PRO A 32 30.58 43.23 34.07
N THR A 33 31.53 42.77 34.89
CA THR A 33 32.97 42.80 34.63
C THR A 33 33.35 41.74 33.58
N PRO A 34 34.32 41.99 32.67
CA PRO A 34 34.67 41.01 31.64
C PRO A 34 35.40 39.79 32.22
N SER A 35 34.98 38.59 31.80
CA SER A 35 35.70 37.34 32.06
C SER A 35 36.80 37.15 31.01
N SER A 36 38.01 36.77 31.44
CA SER A 36 39.13 36.51 30.53
C SER A 36 38.91 35.20 29.76
N THR A 37 38.95 35.27 28.43
CA THR A 37 39.10 34.09 27.57
C THR A 37 40.50 33.50 27.78
N GLN A 38 40.61 32.18 27.86
CA GLN A 38 41.87 31.46 27.63
C GLN A 38 41.73 30.67 26.34
N ASP A 39 42.61 30.91 25.38
CA ASP A 39 42.66 30.15 24.14
C ASP A 39 43.19 28.73 24.40
N VAL A 40 42.38 27.74 24.08
CA VAL A 40 42.81 26.33 23.95
C VAL A 40 42.97 26.07 22.45
N PRO A 41 44.14 25.60 21.97
CA PRO A 41 44.31 25.27 20.56
C PRO A 41 43.33 24.18 20.13
N ALA A 42 42.54 24.46 19.10
CA ALA A 42 41.66 23.45 18.49
C ALA A 42 42.51 22.48 17.67
N GLU A 43 42.71 21.28 18.20
CA GLU A 43 43.34 20.17 17.48
C GLU A 43 42.34 19.66 16.42
N THR A 44 42.60 19.96 15.15
CA THR A 44 41.81 19.45 14.03
C THR A 44 42.03 17.95 13.89
N ALA A 45 41.09 17.17 14.41
CA ALA A 45 41.00 15.74 14.15
C ALA A 45 40.70 15.52 12.65
N GLU A 46 41.68 15.03 11.90
CA GLU A 46 41.46 14.54 10.55
C GLU A 46 40.61 13.27 10.63
N THR A 47 39.34 13.36 10.21
CA THR A 47 38.47 12.19 10.04
C THR A 47 38.97 11.37 8.85
N GLU A 48 39.65 10.27 9.14
CA GLU A 48 40.10 9.29 8.15
C GLU A 48 38.88 8.75 7.37
N TYR A 49 38.82 9.05 6.07
CA TYR A 49 37.73 8.62 5.20
C TYR A 49 37.86 7.11 4.93
N GLN A 50 37.13 6.31 5.71
CA GLN A 50 36.86 4.92 5.38
C GLN A 50 35.88 4.91 4.20
N PRO A 51 36.26 4.43 3.00
CA PRO A 51 35.30 4.27 1.91
C PRO A 51 34.25 3.24 2.34
N GLU A 52 32.97 3.58 2.21
CA GLU A 52 31.90 2.61 2.50
C GLU A 52 32.06 1.36 1.61
N PRO A 53 31.78 0.17 2.16
CA PRO A 53 31.94 -1.07 1.40
C PRO A 53 31.02 -1.03 0.18
N VAL A 54 31.63 -1.12 -1.01
CA VAL A 54 30.89 -1.20 -2.27
C VAL A 54 30.04 -2.46 -2.26
N GLU A 55 28.72 -2.30 -2.21
CA GLU A 55 27.77 -3.40 -2.30
C GLU A 55 27.87 -4.02 -3.71
N THR A 56 28.40 -5.25 -3.80
CA THR A 56 28.72 -5.86 -5.10
C THR A 56 27.53 -6.58 -5.75
N HIS A 57 26.40 -6.72 -5.03
CA HIS A 57 25.17 -7.41 -5.47
C HIS A 57 25.41 -8.78 -6.14
N GLU A 58 26.45 -9.50 -5.69
CA GLU A 58 26.85 -10.77 -6.30
C GLU A 58 25.83 -11.87 -6.03
N GLY A 59 25.22 -12.41 -7.09
CA GLY A 59 24.11 -13.37 -7.00
C GLY A 59 22.72 -12.73 -6.87
N GLU A 60 22.63 -11.40 -6.99
CA GLU A 60 21.37 -10.66 -7.02
C GLU A 60 21.05 -10.13 -8.41
N VAL A 61 19.76 -9.97 -8.69
CA VAL A 61 19.24 -9.28 -9.87
C VAL A 61 18.09 -8.36 -9.48
N ARG A 62 17.71 -7.47 -10.39
CA ARG A 62 16.59 -6.54 -10.17
C ARG A 62 15.24 -7.26 -10.32
N SER A 63 14.33 -7.05 -9.38
CA SER A 63 12.96 -7.56 -9.44
C SER A 63 12.20 -6.98 -10.64
N PHE A 64 11.43 -7.83 -11.32
CA PHE A 64 10.51 -7.44 -12.39
C PHE A 64 9.27 -6.65 -11.91
N TYR A 65 9.08 -6.54 -10.59
CA TYR A 65 7.88 -5.98 -9.95
C TYR A 65 8.16 -4.77 -9.07
N THR A 66 9.33 -4.70 -8.42
CA THR A 66 9.73 -3.54 -7.62
C THR A 66 10.98 -2.84 -8.13
N GLY A 67 11.80 -3.46 -8.97
CA GLY A 67 13.11 -2.92 -9.33
C GLY A 67 14.14 -2.91 -8.20
N GLU A 68 13.83 -3.46 -7.03
CA GLU A 68 14.80 -3.67 -5.94
C GLU A 68 15.70 -4.88 -6.24
N TRP A 69 16.83 -5.01 -5.55
CA TRP A 69 17.67 -6.21 -5.63
C TRP A 69 17.03 -7.40 -4.94
N MET A 70 17.23 -8.59 -5.51
CA MET A 70 16.77 -9.86 -4.95
C MET A 70 17.61 -11.04 -5.44
N ASP A 71 17.62 -12.14 -4.66
CA ASP A 71 18.20 -13.43 -5.04
C ASP A 71 17.76 -13.86 -6.46
N GLU A 72 18.74 -14.07 -7.35
CA GLU A 72 18.54 -14.48 -8.74
C GLU A 72 17.63 -15.72 -8.88
N LYS A 73 17.68 -16.64 -7.90
CA LYS A 73 16.91 -17.90 -7.90
C LYS A 73 15.42 -17.64 -7.70
N LYS A 74 15.08 -16.53 -7.03
CA LYS A 74 13.70 -16.06 -6.79
C LYS A 74 13.20 -15.13 -7.89
N ALA A 75 14.08 -14.39 -8.57
CA ALA A 75 13.67 -13.40 -9.58
C ALA A 75 12.85 -13.95 -10.75
N LYS A 76 13.04 -15.23 -11.12
CA LYS A 76 12.21 -15.92 -12.12
C LYS A 76 11.07 -16.76 -11.51
N ASN A 77 10.79 -16.68 -10.21
CA ASN A 77 9.58 -17.27 -9.62
C ASN A 77 8.34 -16.59 -10.19
N ARG A 78 7.33 -17.41 -10.52
CA ARG A 78 6.00 -16.94 -10.87
C ARG A 78 5.33 -16.38 -9.61
N PRO A 79 4.82 -15.13 -9.62
CA PRO A 79 4.21 -14.54 -8.45
C PRO A 79 2.82 -15.13 -8.18
N VAL A 80 2.29 -14.83 -7.00
CA VAL A 80 0.89 -15.11 -6.65
C VAL A 80 0.14 -13.80 -6.43
N ALA A 81 -1.08 -13.73 -6.96
CA ALA A 81 -1.99 -12.60 -6.77
C ALA A 81 -3.13 -13.06 -5.85
N VAL A 82 -3.24 -12.47 -4.67
CA VAL A 82 -4.20 -12.87 -3.64
C VAL A 82 -5.25 -11.78 -3.44
N MET A 83 -6.52 -12.13 -3.65
CA MET A 83 -7.65 -11.26 -3.39
C MET A 83 -7.87 -11.09 -1.89
N THR A 84 -7.72 -9.86 -1.38
CA THR A 84 -7.78 -9.53 0.04
C THR A 84 -8.89 -8.52 0.33
N GLU A 85 -9.70 -8.74 1.36
CA GLU A 85 -10.81 -7.84 1.75
C GLU A 85 -10.31 -6.44 2.12
N ASN A 86 -11.03 -5.40 1.69
CA ASN A 86 -10.88 -4.05 2.26
C ASN A 86 -12.17 -3.53 2.88
N THR A 87 -12.41 -3.90 4.14
CA THR A 87 -13.49 -3.34 4.98
C THR A 87 -12.98 -3.11 6.41
N HIS A 88 -13.57 -2.14 7.11
CA HIS A 88 -13.21 -1.82 8.50
C HIS A 88 -13.24 -3.06 9.44
N VAL A 89 -14.16 -4.01 9.22
CA VAL A 89 -14.26 -5.23 10.07
C VAL A 89 -13.15 -6.25 9.79
N THR A 90 -12.37 -6.07 8.72
CA THR A 90 -11.20 -6.90 8.39
C THR A 90 -9.87 -6.33 8.81
N LEU A 91 -9.82 -5.10 9.34
CA LEU A 91 -8.58 -4.51 9.85
C LEU A 91 -8.06 -5.22 11.11
N PRO A 92 -6.74 -5.31 11.32
CA PRO A 92 -5.73 -5.23 10.27
C PRO A 92 -5.82 -6.47 9.35
N GLN A 93 -5.57 -6.27 8.06
CA GLN A 93 -5.27 -7.37 7.12
C GLN A 93 -3.89 -7.96 7.43
N TYR A 94 -3.57 -9.13 6.89
CA TYR A 94 -2.33 -9.86 7.17
C TYR A 94 -1.58 -10.19 5.88
N GLY A 95 -0.26 -10.06 5.91
CA GLY A 95 0.66 -10.36 4.81
C GLY A 95 0.78 -9.25 3.77
N ILE A 96 -0.13 -8.27 3.76
CA ILE A 96 -0.19 -7.21 2.75
C ILE A 96 1.03 -6.27 2.78
N GLY A 97 1.74 -6.16 3.90
CA GLY A 97 3.01 -5.45 4.00
C GLY A 97 4.16 -6.11 3.24
N ASN A 98 4.03 -7.40 2.91
CA ASN A 98 4.99 -8.14 2.08
C ASN A 98 4.69 -8.06 0.57
N ALA A 99 3.62 -7.37 0.14
CA ALA A 99 3.26 -7.31 -1.27
C ALA A 99 4.21 -6.37 -2.04
N ASP A 100 4.61 -6.80 -3.24
CA ASP A 100 5.43 -6.04 -4.17
C ASP A 100 4.57 -4.96 -4.86
N ILE A 101 3.36 -5.37 -5.25
CA ILE A 101 2.37 -4.54 -5.93
C ILE A 101 1.00 -4.80 -5.31
N ILE A 102 0.25 -3.73 -5.06
CA ILE A 102 -1.12 -3.80 -4.54
C ILE A 102 -2.04 -3.04 -5.49
N TYR A 103 -3.02 -3.73 -6.07
CA TYR A 103 -4.15 -3.09 -6.75
C TYR A 103 -5.28 -2.90 -5.74
N GLU A 104 -5.78 -1.68 -5.61
CA GLU A 104 -7.04 -1.40 -4.93
C GLU A 104 -8.08 -0.97 -5.97
N CYS A 105 -9.25 -1.61 -5.93
CA CYS A 105 -10.37 -1.24 -6.80
C CYS A 105 -11.68 -1.13 -6.02
N PRO A 106 -12.59 -0.22 -6.41
CA PRO A 106 -13.97 -0.20 -5.92
C PRO A 106 -14.70 -1.48 -6.33
N VAL A 107 -15.56 -1.98 -5.44
CA VAL A 107 -16.45 -3.12 -5.70
C VAL A 107 -17.90 -2.75 -5.32
N GLU A 108 -18.80 -3.72 -5.29
CA GLU A 108 -20.21 -3.49 -4.97
C GLU A 108 -20.39 -2.89 -3.56
N GLY A 109 -21.34 -1.94 -3.43
CA GLY A 109 -21.69 -1.32 -2.14
C GLY A 109 -20.81 -0.15 -1.71
N GLY A 110 -19.84 0.29 -2.52
CA GLY A 110 -19.00 1.46 -2.24
C GLY A 110 -17.77 1.19 -1.36
N ILE A 111 -17.56 -0.07 -0.98
CA ILE A 111 -16.30 -0.56 -0.42
C ILE A 111 -15.29 -0.81 -1.54
N THR A 112 -14.03 -1.03 -1.15
CA THR A 112 -12.98 -1.50 -2.05
C THR A 112 -12.62 -2.96 -1.77
N ARG A 113 -11.71 -3.49 -2.58
CA ARG A 113 -10.99 -4.72 -2.31
C ARG A 113 -9.52 -4.50 -2.68
N LEU A 114 -8.62 -5.32 -2.15
CA LEU A 114 -7.23 -5.35 -2.56
C LEU A 114 -6.96 -6.62 -3.38
N MET A 115 -6.02 -6.53 -4.31
CA MET A 115 -5.32 -7.66 -4.90
C MET A 115 -3.83 -7.44 -4.68
N THR A 116 -3.27 -8.23 -3.78
CA THR A 116 -1.86 -8.16 -3.39
C THR A 116 -1.05 -9.16 -4.19
N ILE A 117 0.04 -8.71 -4.81
CA ILE A 117 0.94 -9.52 -5.63
C ILE A 117 2.24 -9.75 -4.87
N TYR A 118 2.67 -11.01 -4.82
CA TYR A 118 3.87 -11.44 -4.10
C TYR A 118 4.74 -12.32 -4.99
N GLN A 119 6.01 -11.96 -5.15
CA GLN A 119 7.04 -12.77 -5.77
C GLN A 119 7.71 -13.72 -4.77
N ASP A 120 7.96 -13.26 -3.53
CA ASP A 120 8.46 -14.08 -2.42
C ASP A 120 7.36 -14.38 -1.39
N TYR A 121 6.43 -15.26 -1.78
CA TYR A 121 5.28 -15.64 -0.94
C TYR A 121 5.54 -16.82 0.00
N ALA A 122 6.59 -17.60 -0.21
CA ALA A 122 6.75 -18.92 0.44
C ALA A 122 6.93 -18.83 1.98
N SER A 123 7.46 -17.71 2.48
CA SER A 123 7.70 -17.49 3.91
C SER A 123 6.48 -16.98 4.69
N LEU A 124 5.46 -16.46 4.00
CA LEU A 124 4.33 -15.72 4.57
C LEU A 124 3.53 -16.58 5.56
N LYS A 125 3.39 -16.09 6.80
CA LYS A 125 2.72 -16.86 7.87
C LYS A 125 1.20 -16.77 7.84
N LYS A 126 0.65 -15.67 7.32
CA LYS A 126 -0.79 -15.44 7.19
C LYS A 126 -1.04 -14.41 6.09
N VAL A 127 -1.92 -14.73 5.15
CA VAL A 127 -2.33 -13.84 4.07
C VAL A 127 -3.86 -13.77 4.02
N GLY A 128 -4.42 -12.56 4.01
CA GLY A 128 -5.86 -12.32 3.89
C GLY A 128 -6.37 -11.18 4.80
N ASN A 129 -7.68 -11.03 4.97
CA ASN A 129 -8.76 -11.97 4.67
C ASN A 129 -8.96 -12.23 3.18
N VAL A 130 -8.87 -13.49 2.74
CA VAL A 130 -9.06 -13.86 1.33
C VAL A 130 -10.52 -13.69 0.93
N ARG A 131 -10.75 -13.06 -0.22
CA ARG A 131 -12.09 -12.72 -0.72
C ARG A 131 -12.27 -12.94 -2.21
N SER A 132 -13.49 -12.64 -2.65
CA SER A 132 -14.00 -13.02 -3.95
C SER A 132 -13.41 -12.18 -5.10
N CYS A 133 -13.15 -12.83 -6.20
CA CYS A 133 -12.76 -12.22 -7.48
C CYS A 133 -13.88 -11.31 -8.06
N ARG A 134 -13.49 -10.26 -8.81
CA ARG A 134 -14.30 -9.53 -9.83
C ARG A 134 -13.53 -9.63 -11.15
N LEU A 135 -14.25 -9.56 -12.28
CA LEU A 135 -13.71 -9.80 -13.63
C LEU A 135 -12.43 -9.00 -13.95
N TYR A 136 -12.39 -7.70 -13.68
CA TYR A 136 -11.21 -6.86 -13.94
C TYR A 136 -9.96 -7.28 -13.14
N TYR A 137 -10.09 -7.81 -11.92
CA TYR A 137 -8.94 -8.35 -11.17
C TYR A 137 -8.31 -9.56 -11.86
N VAL A 138 -9.09 -10.36 -12.60
CA VAL A 138 -8.55 -11.47 -13.40
C VAL A 138 -7.60 -10.94 -14.47
N TYR A 139 -8.00 -9.85 -15.14
CA TYR A 139 -7.19 -9.20 -16.16
C TYR A 139 -5.98 -8.47 -15.59
N PHE A 140 -6.10 -7.83 -14.42
CA PHE A 140 -4.95 -7.25 -13.71
C PHE A 140 -3.96 -8.32 -13.25
N ALA A 141 -4.42 -9.42 -12.62
CA ALA A 141 -3.56 -10.54 -12.20
C ALA A 141 -2.79 -11.19 -13.39
N LYS A 142 -3.41 -11.24 -14.57
CA LYS A 142 -2.80 -11.79 -15.78
C LYS A 142 -1.56 -11.01 -16.24
N GLU A 143 -1.49 -9.70 -15.99
CA GLU A 143 -0.36 -8.84 -16.41
C GLU A 143 0.97 -9.24 -15.75
N PHE A 144 0.88 -9.88 -14.59
CA PHE A 144 2.01 -10.34 -13.80
C PHE A 144 2.34 -11.82 -14.05
N GLN A 145 1.59 -12.47 -14.95
CA GLN A 145 1.51 -13.93 -15.09
C GLN A 145 1.29 -14.63 -13.75
N ALA A 146 0.54 -14.03 -12.81
CA ALA A 146 0.37 -14.58 -11.48
C ALA A 146 -0.44 -15.88 -11.48
N VAL A 147 -0.26 -16.71 -10.44
CA VAL A 147 -1.28 -17.69 -10.02
C VAL A 147 -2.26 -16.96 -9.10
N TYR A 148 -3.55 -17.05 -9.40
CA TYR A 148 -4.57 -16.17 -8.82
C TYR A 148 -5.40 -16.85 -7.73
N PHE A 149 -5.30 -16.35 -6.50
CA PHE A 149 -5.93 -16.91 -5.31
C PHE A 149 -7.10 -16.05 -4.87
N HIS A 150 -8.30 -16.64 -4.80
CA HIS A 150 -9.53 -15.96 -4.40
C HIS A 150 -10.47 -16.90 -3.66
N ALA A 151 -11.57 -16.36 -3.13
CA ALA A 151 -12.61 -17.14 -2.45
C ALA A 151 -14.00 -16.72 -2.95
N GLY A 152 -14.52 -17.47 -3.91
CA GLY A 152 -15.66 -17.14 -4.74
C GLY A 152 -15.37 -16.04 -5.75
N GLU A 153 -16.38 -15.67 -6.54
CA GLU A 153 -16.24 -14.76 -7.67
C GLU A 153 -17.56 -14.04 -7.98
N SER A 154 -17.54 -13.08 -8.90
CA SER A 154 -18.76 -12.61 -9.54
C SER A 154 -19.13 -13.55 -10.71
N LYS A 155 -20.43 -13.70 -11.00
CA LYS A 155 -20.93 -14.53 -12.11
C LYS A 155 -20.27 -14.21 -13.47
N TYR A 156 -19.78 -12.99 -13.65
CA TYR A 156 -19.11 -12.51 -14.86
C TYR A 156 -17.64 -12.94 -14.99
N ALA A 157 -17.00 -13.36 -13.89
CA ALA A 157 -15.64 -13.88 -13.92
C ALA A 157 -15.57 -15.39 -14.19
N LEU A 158 -16.69 -16.12 -14.02
CA LEU A 158 -16.74 -17.59 -14.13
C LEU A 158 -16.20 -18.11 -15.46
N ASP A 159 -16.62 -17.55 -16.59
CA ASP A 159 -16.20 -18.05 -17.92
C ASP A 159 -14.69 -17.88 -18.13
N VAL A 160 -14.10 -16.80 -17.60
CA VAL A 160 -12.65 -16.53 -17.70
C VAL A 160 -11.87 -17.42 -16.74
N LEU A 161 -12.34 -17.58 -15.48
CA LEU A 161 -11.70 -18.42 -14.47
C LEU A 161 -11.76 -19.92 -14.79
N ASN A 162 -12.81 -20.38 -15.48
CA ASN A 162 -12.93 -21.78 -15.93
C ASN A 162 -12.25 -22.04 -17.29
N SER A 163 -11.68 -21.02 -17.93
CA SER A 163 -10.89 -21.14 -19.15
C SER A 163 -9.40 -21.31 -18.84
N SER A 164 -8.57 -21.52 -19.87
CA SER A 164 -7.11 -21.52 -19.75
C SER A 164 -6.48 -20.11 -19.72
N PHE A 165 -7.27 -19.06 -19.44
CA PHE A 165 -6.77 -17.68 -19.43
C PHE A 165 -5.83 -17.40 -18.25
N ILE A 166 -6.20 -17.88 -17.05
CA ILE A 166 -5.40 -17.73 -15.83
C ILE A 166 -5.46 -18.98 -14.96
N ASP A 167 -4.32 -19.34 -14.39
CA ASP A 167 -4.25 -20.37 -13.36
C ASP A 167 -4.76 -19.79 -12.04
N ASN A 168 -5.77 -20.43 -11.44
CA ASN A 168 -6.45 -19.90 -10.26
C ASN A 168 -6.84 -20.98 -9.25
N VAL A 169 -6.98 -20.57 -7.99
CA VAL A 169 -7.30 -21.45 -6.87
C VAL A 169 -8.42 -20.81 -6.05
N ASP A 170 -9.66 -21.21 -6.33
CA ASP A 170 -10.82 -20.80 -5.53
C ASP A 170 -10.88 -21.54 -4.18
N GLY A 171 -11.00 -20.78 -3.09
CA GLY A 171 -11.18 -21.28 -1.73
C GLY A 171 -12.61 -21.70 -1.34
N ILE A 172 -13.59 -21.59 -2.25
CA ILE A 172 -15.01 -21.93 -1.99
C ILE A 172 -15.45 -23.20 -2.73
N THR A 173 -15.01 -23.40 -3.97
CA THR A 173 -15.39 -24.52 -4.84
C THR A 173 -14.20 -25.41 -5.21
N GLY A 174 -14.49 -26.59 -5.79
CA GLY A 174 -13.48 -27.53 -6.24
C GLY A 174 -12.57 -28.03 -5.11
N LYS A 175 -11.29 -28.27 -5.44
CA LYS A 175 -10.26 -28.74 -4.49
C LYS A 175 -9.51 -27.59 -3.77
N GLY A 176 -9.74 -26.34 -4.16
CA GLY A 176 -8.91 -25.21 -3.74
C GLY A 176 -9.09 -24.84 -2.26
N GLY A 177 -10.26 -25.13 -1.68
CA GLY A 177 -10.55 -24.94 -0.26
C GLY A 177 -9.57 -25.63 0.71
N ALA A 178 -8.84 -26.66 0.28
CA ALA A 178 -7.80 -27.31 1.07
C ALA A 178 -6.56 -26.43 1.33
N PHE A 179 -6.37 -25.36 0.56
CA PHE A 179 -5.25 -24.41 0.66
C PHE A 179 -5.63 -23.13 1.41
N TYR A 180 -6.78 -23.13 2.08
CA TYR A 180 -7.25 -22.04 2.93
C TYR A 180 -7.70 -22.56 4.28
N TYR A 181 -7.72 -21.70 5.28
CA TYR A 181 -8.21 -22.02 6.62
C TYR A 181 -9.09 -20.90 7.16
N ARG A 182 -9.96 -21.25 8.11
CA ARG A 182 -10.85 -20.29 8.81
C ARG A 182 -10.25 -19.96 10.17
N ASP A 183 -10.02 -18.67 10.42
CA ASP A 183 -9.61 -18.17 11.73
C ASP A 183 -10.86 -17.79 12.53
N ASN A 184 -11.18 -18.58 13.56
CA ASN A 184 -12.40 -18.38 14.34
C ASN A 184 -12.37 -17.17 15.29
N SER A 185 -11.26 -16.41 15.34
CA SER A 185 -11.23 -15.09 16.00
C SER A 185 -12.10 -14.05 15.28
N ARG A 186 -12.34 -14.22 13.97
CA ARG A 186 -13.27 -13.40 13.18
C ARG A 186 -14.47 -14.23 12.73
N ARG A 187 -15.63 -13.58 12.56
CA ARG A 187 -16.83 -14.22 12.04
C ARG A 187 -16.76 -14.38 10.52
N ALA A 188 -17.27 -15.49 10.01
CA ALA A 188 -17.53 -15.63 8.59
C ALA A 188 -18.47 -14.52 8.09
N PRO A 189 -18.28 -14.00 6.87
CA PRO A 189 -17.30 -14.43 5.87
C PRO A 189 -15.91 -13.76 5.98
N HIS A 190 -15.68 -12.90 6.96
CA HIS A 190 -14.48 -12.06 7.17
C HIS A 190 -13.31 -12.78 7.86
N ASN A 191 -13.10 -14.07 7.56
CA ASN A 191 -12.23 -14.93 8.36
C ASN A 191 -11.51 -16.06 7.60
N LEU A 192 -11.43 -15.97 6.26
CA LEU A 192 -10.68 -16.93 5.46
C LEU A 192 -9.24 -16.43 5.24
N TYR A 193 -8.26 -17.29 5.43
CA TYR A 193 -6.85 -16.97 5.29
C TYR A 193 -6.10 -18.07 4.55
N THR A 194 -4.89 -17.76 4.07
CA THR A 194 -3.92 -18.73 3.55
C THR A 194 -2.52 -18.44 4.11
N THR A 195 -1.51 -19.23 3.69
CA THR A 195 -0.10 -19.14 4.10
C THR A 195 0.79 -19.38 2.88
N GLY A 196 2.06 -18.98 2.94
CA GLY A 196 3.06 -19.29 1.91
C GLY A 196 3.18 -20.79 1.60
N GLU A 197 3.13 -21.63 2.63
CA GLU A 197 3.13 -23.08 2.51
C GLU A 197 1.89 -23.61 1.77
N ASN A 198 0.71 -23.05 2.05
CA ASN A 198 -0.52 -23.41 1.35
C ASN A 198 -0.50 -22.94 -0.11
N LEU A 199 0.02 -21.73 -0.38
CA LEU A 199 0.17 -21.18 -1.74
C LEU A 199 1.09 -22.08 -2.59
N VAL A 200 2.26 -22.45 -2.06
CA VAL A 200 3.20 -23.41 -2.69
C VAL A 200 2.54 -24.78 -2.90
N SER A 201 1.82 -25.28 -1.89
CA SER A 201 1.14 -26.58 -1.94
C SER A 201 0.01 -26.60 -2.98
N ALA A 202 -0.70 -25.49 -3.15
CA ALA A 202 -1.75 -25.32 -4.16
C ALA A 202 -1.17 -25.39 -5.57
N ILE A 203 -0.14 -24.57 -5.86
CA ILE A 203 0.56 -24.54 -7.16
C ILE A 203 1.02 -25.95 -7.53
N LYS A 204 1.65 -26.66 -6.59
CA LYS A 204 2.08 -28.06 -6.77
C LYS A 204 0.91 -29.04 -6.99
N SER A 205 -0.19 -28.90 -6.25
CA SER A 205 -1.36 -29.79 -6.33
C SER A 205 -2.20 -29.58 -7.59
N TYR A 206 -2.18 -28.37 -8.14
CA TYR A 206 -2.80 -28.04 -9.42
C TYR A 206 -1.90 -28.36 -10.62
N GLY A 207 -0.58 -28.47 -10.42
CA GLY A 207 0.38 -28.71 -11.49
C GLY A 207 0.72 -27.45 -12.27
N TYR A 208 0.59 -26.28 -11.64
CA TYR A 208 0.89 -24.98 -12.24
C TYR A 208 2.40 -24.69 -12.25
N ASP A 209 2.86 -23.98 -13.27
CA ASP A 209 4.26 -23.57 -13.39
C ASP A 209 4.69 -22.68 -12.22
N THR A 210 5.85 -22.99 -11.63
CA THR A 210 6.45 -22.23 -10.52
C THR A 210 7.38 -21.10 -11.00
N LYS A 211 7.68 -21.06 -12.30
CA LYS A 211 8.59 -20.10 -12.93
C LYS A 211 7.86 -19.27 -13.99
N LEU A 212 8.34 -18.05 -14.18
CA LEU A 212 7.91 -17.18 -15.26
C LEU A 212 8.37 -17.73 -16.62
N PRO A 213 7.65 -17.45 -17.73
CA PRO A 213 8.12 -17.73 -19.08
C PRO A 213 9.52 -17.17 -19.33
N GLU A 214 10.33 -17.83 -20.17
CA GLU A 214 11.70 -17.40 -20.47
C GLU A 214 11.73 -15.98 -21.05
N ASN A 215 10.77 -15.67 -21.92
CA ASN A 215 10.58 -14.36 -22.55
C ASN A 215 9.87 -13.32 -21.66
N TYR A 216 9.64 -13.60 -20.38
CA TYR A 216 9.01 -12.65 -19.46
C TYR A 216 9.93 -11.44 -19.20
N THR A 217 9.44 -10.26 -19.57
CA THR A 217 10.06 -8.95 -19.33
C THR A 217 9.49 -8.28 -18.08
N SER A 218 10.22 -7.30 -17.53
CA SER A 218 9.75 -6.47 -16.42
C SER A 218 8.38 -5.86 -16.72
N HIS A 219 7.47 -5.85 -15.73
CA HIS A 219 6.13 -5.28 -15.90
C HIS A 219 6.16 -3.75 -15.86
N TYR A 220 7.02 -3.17 -15.02
CA TYR A 220 7.35 -1.75 -15.05
C TYR A 220 8.82 -1.53 -15.45
N ARG A 221 9.13 -0.31 -15.87
CA ARG A 221 10.51 0.16 -16.02
C ARG A 221 10.94 0.87 -14.75
N PHE A 222 12.18 0.65 -14.32
CA PHE A 222 12.71 1.22 -13.07
C PHE A 222 13.98 2.05 -13.33
N THR A 223 14.19 3.06 -12.49
CA THR A 223 15.50 3.72 -12.33
C THR A 223 16.43 2.86 -11.47
N THR A 224 17.66 3.31 -11.27
CA THR A 224 18.49 2.89 -10.15
C THR A 224 18.35 3.87 -8.98
N GLU A 225 18.89 3.50 -7.81
CA GLU A 225 18.96 4.34 -6.62
C GLU A 225 19.81 5.60 -6.87
N ASP A 226 20.88 5.49 -7.67
CA ASP A 226 21.77 6.60 -8.05
C ASP A 226 21.13 7.59 -9.05
N SER A 227 19.94 7.29 -9.58
CA SER A 227 19.31 8.06 -10.65
C SER A 227 17.78 8.07 -10.52
N GLN A 228 17.31 8.30 -9.29
CA GLN A 228 15.88 8.34 -8.97
C GLN A 228 15.09 9.31 -9.87
N ASN A 229 13.89 8.90 -10.22
CA ASN A 229 12.90 9.78 -10.83
C ASN A 229 12.37 10.75 -9.77
N LEU A 230 12.82 12.00 -9.83
CA LEU A 230 12.39 13.08 -8.93
C LEU A 230 11.12 13.81 -9.40
N LEU A 231 10.63 13.53 -10.61
CA LEU A 231 9.49 14.24 -11.23
C LEU A 231 9.64 15.78 -11.11
N ASP A 232 10.75 16.34 -11.59
CA ASP A 232 11.13 17.75 -11.37
C ASP A 232 10.03 18.76 -11.78
N GLN A 233 9.33 18.46 -12.89
CA GLN A 233 8.22 19.27 -13.42
C GLN A 233 6.85 18.93 -12.80
N GLY A 234 6.81 18.01 -11.83
CA GLY A 234 5.60 17.58 -11.15
C GLY A 234 5.13 18.54 -10.07
N GLU A 235 3.83 18.48 -9.76
CA GLU A 235 3.25 19.19 -8.62
C GLU A 235 3.67 18.56 -7.28
N VAL A 236 3.55 19.31 -6.19
CA VAL A 236 3.91 18.81 -4.86
C VAL A 236 2.81 17.89 -4.32
N ALA A 237 3.21 16.68 -3.93
CA ALA A 237 2.34 15.59 -3.50
C ALA A 237 2.76 15.06 -2.13
N LYS A 238 2.85 15.93 -1.11
CA LYS A 238 3.12 15.46 0.27
C LYS A 238 1.99 14.60 0.82
N LYS A 239 0.78 14.75 0.27
CA LYS A 239 -0.37 13.92 0.60
C LYS A 239 -1.19 13.60 -0.65
N VAL A 240 -1.68 12.37 -0.72
CA VAL A 240 -2.61 11.89 -1.76
C VAL A 240 -3.84 11.31 -1.06
N SER A 241 -5.00 11.94 -1.22
CA SER A 241 -6.26 11.52 -0.60
C SER A 241 -7.25 11.04 -1.66
N LEU A 242 -7.76 9.82 -1.53
CA LEU A 242 -8.58 9.15 -2.53
C LEU A 242 -10.07 9.13 -2.14
N TYR A 243 -10.93 9.29 -3.13
CA TYR A 243 -12.38 9.21 -2.96
C TYR A 243 -12.92 7.82 -3.28
N TYR A 244 -12.84 6.93 -2.29
CA TYR A 244 -13.76 5.79 -2.18
C TYR A 244 -14.87 6.12 -1.17
N VAL A 245 -16.05 5.50 -1.33
CA VAL A 245 -17.23 5.88 -0.52
C VAL A 245 -17.03 5.51 0.95
N ASP A 246 -16.49 4.31 1.21
CA ASP A 246 -16.25 3.77 2.55
C ASP A 246 -14.80 4.03 3.01
N ALA A 247 -13.81 3.35 2.41
CA ALA A 247 -12.42 3.30 2.89
C ALA A 247 -11.70 4.66 2.99
N LYS A 248 -11.96 5.58 2.06
CA LYS A 248 -11.36 6.94 1.97
C LYS A 248 -9.85 6.96 2.29
N PRO A 249 -9.02 6.15 1.60
CA PRO A 249 -7.62 6.04 1.95
C PRO A 249 -6.86 7.32 1.60
N TRP A 250 -5.76 7.53 2.32
CA TRP A 250 -4.79 8.53 1.96
C TRP A 250 -3.37 8.07 2.25
N PHE A 251 -2.44 8.67 1.53
CA PHE A 251 -1.00 8.47 1.70
C PHE A 251 -0.37 9.77 2.15
N VAL A 252 0.62 9.68 3.03
CA VAL A 252 1.44 10.81 3.50
C VAL A 252 2.90 10.51 3.18
N TYR A 253 3.55 11.41 2.45
CA TYR A 253 4.96 11.31 2.12
C TYR A 253 5.84 11.61 3.33
N ASN A 254 6.88 10.80 3.52
CA ASN A 254 7.95 11.07 4.48
C ASN A 254 9.23 11.44 3.72
N GLU A 255 9.74 12.65 3.96
CA GLU A 255 10.97 13.15 3.33
C GLU A 255 12.23 12.43 3.83
N THR A 256 12.19 11.72 4.97
CA THR A 256 13.35 11.06 5.57
C THR A 256 13.71 9.74 4.86
N ASP A 257 12.71 8.95 4.45
CA ASP A 257 12.90 7.66 3.76
C ASP A 257 12.41 7.70 2.29
N GLY A 258 11.74 8.77 1.89
CA GLY A 258 11.19 8.93 0.55
C GLY A 258 10.03 7.98 0.25
N LEU A 259 9.28 7.53 1.26
CA LEU A 259 8.14 6.63 1.13
C LEU A 259 6.80 7.33 1.42
N TYR A 260 5.72 6.74 0.91
CA TYR A 260 4.34 7.13 1.15
C TYR A 260 3.67 6.18 2.15
N TYR A 261 3.46 6.66 3.37
CA TYR A 261 2.80 5.93 4.45
C TYR A 261 1.28 5.95 4.28
N ARG A 262 0.64 4.78 4.32
CA ARG A 262 -0.78 4.63 4.04
C ARG A 262 -1.66 4.67 5.29
N TYR A 263 -2.85 5.24 5.11
CA TYR A 263 -3.93 5.37 6.06
C TYR A 263 -5.26 5.03 5.36
N GLU A 264 -6.21 4.47 6.08
CA GLU A 264 -7.59 4.24 5.63
C GLU A 264 -8.53 4.10 6.83
N PHE A 265 -9.84 4.22 6.61
CA PHE A 265 -10.87 4.10 7.65
C PHE A 265 -10.68 5.03 8.88
N GLY A 266 -9.84 6.07 8.76
CA GLY A 266 -9.58 7.06 9.81
C GLY A 266 -8.28 6.86 10.59
N ASP A 267 -7.48 5.82 10.33
CA ASP A 267 -6.23 5.53 11.05
C ASP A 267 -5.14 4.98 10.10
N LYS A 268 -3.95 4.72 10.65
CA LYS A 268 -2.83 4.06 9.99
C LYS A 268 -3.23 2.65 9.54
N GLN A 269 -2.98 2.31 8.27
CA GLN A 269 -3.11 0.91 7.86
C GLN A 269 -1.83 0.16 8.25
N ILE A 270 -1.98 -0.96 8.96
CA ILE A 270 -0.87 -1.80 9.39
C ILE A 270 -1.02 -3.22 8.88
N ASP A 271 0.09 -3.94 8.71
CA ASP A 271 0.04 -5.39 8.57
C ASP A 271 -0.16 -6.02 9.96
N GLY A 272 -1.20 -6.84 10.13
CA GLY A 272 -1.49 -7.55 11.37
C GLY A 272 -0.44 -8.61 11.77
N SER A 273 0.50 -8.93 10.89
CA SER A 273 1.59 -9.90 11.10
C SER A 273 2.84 -9.26 11.69
N THR A 274 3.15 -8.00 11.33
CA THR A 274 4.34 -7.27 11.80
C THR A 274 4.00 -6.13 12.76
N GLY A 275 2.78 -5.57 12.66
CA GLY A 275 2.37 -4.35 13.36
C GLY A 275 2.87 -3.06 12.71
N GLU A 276 3.59 -3.17 11.59
CA GLU A 276 4.18 -2.02 10.90
C GLU A 276 3.15 -1.33 9.99
N GLN A 277 3.25 -0.01 9.90
CA GLN A 277 2.43 0.77 8.99
C GLN A 277 2.87 0.52 7.53
N LEU A 278 1.90 0.32 6.65
CA LEU A 278 2.17 0.13 5.23
C LEU A 278 2.77 1.38 4.61
N ALA A 279 3.83 1.20 3.82
CA ALA A 279 4.45 2.26 3.05
C ALA A 279 4.83 1.75 1.65
N VAL A 280 4.75 2.63 0.65
CA VAL A 280 5.08 2.34 -0.76
C VAL A 280 5.97 3.43 -1.36
N LYS A 281 6.77 3.10 -2.38
CA LYS A 281 7.59 4.09 -3.08
C LYS A 281 6.81 4.80 -4.19
N ASN A 282 5.91 4.07 -4.83
CA ASN A 282 5.20 4.48 -6.02
C ASN A 282 3.69 4.37 -5.80
N ILE A 283 2.94 5.39 -6.20
CA ILE A 283 1.48 5.35 -6.30
C ILE A 283 1.09 5.67 -7.73
N ILE A 284 0.21 4.86 -8.32
CA ILE A 284 -0.40 5.09 -9.62
C ILE A 284 -1.90 5.25 -9.41
N LEU A 285 -2.46 6.38 -9.82
CA LEU A 285 -3.91 6.55 -9.93
C LEU A 285 -4.30 6.22 -11.36
N GLN A 286 -5.01 5.12 -11.59
CA GLN A 286 -5.49 4.71 -12.91
C GLN A 286 -6.98 5.04 -13.04
N ASN A 287 -7.32 6.10 -13.78
CA ASN A 287 -8.71 6.49 -13.99
C ASN A 287 -9.33 5.60 -15.08
N CYS A 288 -10.25 4.72 -14.68
CA CYS A 288 -10.97 3.82 -15.56
C CYS A 288 -12.43 4.24 -15.71
N TYR A 289 -13.02 4.04 -16.90
CA TYR A 289 -14.47 4.11 -17.01
C TYR A 289 -15.12 2.98 -16.21
N SER A 290 -16.26 3.26 -15.57
CA SER A 290 -17.00 2.29 -14.78
C SER A 290 -18.45 2.19 -15.24
N SER A 291 -19.06 1.02 -15.05
CA SER A 291 -20.48 0.78 -15.36
C SER A 291 -21.07 -0.28 -14.44
N LEU A 292 -22.40 -0.44 -14.45
CA LEU A 292 -23.07 -1.55 -13.75
C LEU A 292 -23.41 -2.66 -14.75
N LYS A 293 -22.91 -3.88 -14.52
CA LYS A 293 -23.29 -5.07 -15.33
C LYS A 293 -24.72 -5.53 -15.05
N ASP A 294 -25.21 -5.25 -13.85
CA ASP A 294 -26.55 -5.61 -13.39
C ASP A 294 -26.99 -4.59 -12.33
N SER A 295 -28.03 -3.84 -12.66
CA SER A 295 -28.56 -2.77 -11.82
C SER A 295 -29.34 -3.28 -10.61
N LYS A 296 -29.65 -4.59 -10.53
CA LYS A 296 -30.39 -5.17 -9.39
C LYS A 296 -29.49 -5.54 -8.23
N ASN A 297 -28.27 -5.99 -8.51
CA ASN A 297 -27.27 -6.35 -7.49
C ASN A 297 -26.14 -5.31 -7.36
N GLY A 298 -26.07 -4.34 -8.28
CA GLY A 298 -25.05 -3.29 -8.27
C GLY A 298 -23.65 -3.77 -8.63
N THR A 299 -23.50 -4.89 -9.38
CA THR A 299 -22.17 -5.36 -9.81
C THR A 299 -21.49 -4.32 -10.70
N LEU A 300 -20.47 -3.70 -10.12
CA LEU A 300 -19.58 -2.75 -10.78
C LEU A 300 -18.65 -3.49 -11.75
N ASP A 301 -18.47 -2.90 -12.93
CA ASP A 301 -17.44 -3.26 -13.89
C ASP A 301 -16.53 -2.07 -14.12
N ILE A 302 -15.25 -2.37 -14.30
CA ILE A 302 -14.18 -1.42 -14.55
C ILE A 302 -13.62 -1.74 -15.93
N ASP A 303 -13.58 -0.72 -16.79
CA ASP A 303 -12.92 -0.81 -18.08
C ASP A 303 -11.40 -0.84 -17.89
N TYR A 304 -10.85 -2.05 -18.02
CA TYR A 304 -9.42 -2.35 -17.89
C TYR A 304 -8.68 -2.26 -19.23
N LEU A 305 -9.34 -1.90 -20.33
CA LEU A 305 -8.81 -2.04 -21.69
C LEU A 305 -8.79 -0.75 -22.51
N SER A 306 -9.84 0.08 -22.46
CA SER A 306 -9.99 1.24 -23.37
C SER A 306 -8.96 2.37 -23.16
N GLY A 307 -8.11 2.27 -22.14
CA GLY A 307 -7.19 3.32 -21.73
C GLY A 307 -7.88 4.46 -20.97
N GLY A 308 -7.08 5.39 -20.49
CA GLY A 308 -7.58 6.53 -19.71
C GLY A 308 -6.48 7.45 -19.22
N SER A 309 -6.86 8.39 -18.34
CA SER A 309 -5.93 9.29 -17.65
C SER A 309 -5.48 8.70 -16.31
N GLY A 310 -4.54 9.37 -15.65
CA GLY A 310 -4.10 9.01 -14.33
C GLY A 310 -3.13 10.02 -13.74
N MET A 311 -2.59 9.69 -12.58
CA MET A 311 -1.43 10.36 -11.98
C MET A 311 -0.39 9.33 -11.60
N TYR A 312 0.89 9.62 -11.84
CA TYR A 312 2.01 8.90 -11.24
C TYR A 312 2.60 9.75 -10.12
N ILE A 313 2.80 9.15 -8.95
CA ILE A 313 3.27 9.81 -7.74
C ILE A 313 4.44 9.03 -7.14
N THR A 314 5.54 9.72 -6.84
CA THR A 314 6.72 9.22 -6.14
C THR A 314 7.50 10.40 -5.54
N ASN A 315 8.42 10.19 -4.60
CA ASN A 315 9.34 11.23 -4.08
C ASN A 315 8.70 12.61 -3.75
N GLY A 316 7.52 12.63 -3.12
CA GLY A 316 6.81 13.87 -2.76
C GLY A 316 6.26 14.68 -3.93
N LYS A 317 6.21 14.09 -5.13
CA LYS A 317 5.83 14.74 -6.41
C LYS A 317 4.80 13.90 -7.18
N ALA A 318 3.99 14.58 -7.99
CA ALA A 318 3.03 13.94 -8.89
C ALA A 318 3.07 14.51 -10.32
N VAL A 319 2.86 13.66 -11.32
CA VAL A 319 2.68 14.06 -12.73
C VAL A 319 1.44 13.42 -13.35
N PRO A 320 0.74 14.12 -14.26
CA PRO A 320 -0.35 13.53 -15.04
C PRO A 320 0.19 12.50 -16.03
N ILE A 321 -0.51 11.38 -16.13
CA ILE A 321 -0.20 10.27 -17.05
C ILE A 321 -1.44 9.86 -17.86
N THR A 322 -1.22 9.06 -18.89
CA THR A 322 -2.24 8.26 -19.56
C THR A 322 -1.86 6.79 -19.47
N TRP A 323 -2.85 5.90 -19.39
CA TRP A 323 -2.62 4.46 -19.42
C TRP A 323 -3.23 3.85 -20.69
N LYS A 324 -2.58 2.81 -21.22
CA LYS A 324 -3.03 2.07 -22.41
C LYS A 324 -2.75 0.59 -22.22
N ARG A 325 -3.62 -0.24 -22.78
CA ARG A 325 -3.48 -1.70 -22.82
C ARG A 325 -3.90 -2.19 -24.21
N ALA A 326 -3.06 -2.98 -24.87
CA ALA A 326 -3.31 -3.38 -26.26
C ALA A 326 -4.39 -4.48 -26.37
N SER A 327 -4.35 -5.46 -25.47
CA SER A 327 -5.37 -6.51 -25.35
C SER A 327 -5.47 -7.02 -23.91
N ALA A 328 -6.44 -7.88 -23.64
CA ALA A 328 -6.59 -8.57 -22.36
C ALA A 328 -5.38 -9.44 -21.97
N ASN A 329 -4.51 -9.84 -22.91
CA ASN A 329 -3.30 -10.61 -22.62
C ASN A 329 -2.06 -9.74 -22.36
N ASP A 330 -2.10 -8.46 -22.74
CA ASP A 330 -0.99 -7.53 -22.61
C ASP A 330 -1.01 -6.82 -21.26
N ILE A 331 0.12 -6.21 -20.89
CA ILE A 331 0.26 -5.39 -19.69
C ILE A 331 -0.22 -3.95 -19.93
N THR A 332 -0.56 -3.27 -18.84
CA THR A 332 -0.89 -1.84 -18.84
C THR A 332 0.39 -1.02 -18.87
N HIS A 333 0.55 -0.22 -19.91
CA HIS A 333 1.65 0.75 -20.02
C HIS A 333 1.15 2.16 -19.67
N TYR A 334 2.01 2.93 -19.01
CA TYR A 334 1.70 4.28 -18.55
C TYR A 334 2.65 5.28 -19.18
N TYR A 335 2.11 6.40 -19.66
CA TYR A 335 2.83 7.40 -20.44
C TYR A 335 2.63 8.80 -19.86
N THR A 336 3.69 9.59 -19.82
CA THR A 336 3.65 11.05 -19.59
C THR A 336 2.88 11.77 -20.71
N GLN A 337 2.58 13.05 -20.51
CA GLN A 337 1.84 13.85 -21.50
C GLN A 337 2.57 14.06 -22.83
N ASP A 338 3.91 14.01 -22.85
CA ASP A 338 4.74 14.01 -24.06
C ASP A 338 4.88 12.62 -24.73
N GLY A 339 4.23 11.60 -24.16
CA GLY A 339 4.12 10.27 -24.76
C GLY A 339 5.27 9.31 -24.41
N GLN A 340 6.17 9.68 -23.50
CA GLN A 340 7.21 8.79 -22.99
C GLN A 340 6.62 7.84 -21.95
N GLU A 341 7.02 6.58 -21.98
CA GLU A 341 6.63 5.62 -20.95
C GLU A 341 7.30 5.99 -19.61
N ILE A 342 6.54 5.96 -18.52
CA ILE A 342 7.07 6.33 -17.20
C ILE A 342 8.12 5.31 -16.72
N ILE A 343 9.03 5.81 -15.89
CA ILE A 343 10.02 5.00 -15.20
C ILE A 343 9.79 5.18 -13.69
N LEU A 344 9.53 4.07 -13.01
CA LEU A 344 9.27 4.02 -11.57
C LEU A 344 10.58 4.10 -10.77
N ASN A 345 10.51 4.54 -9.52
CA ASN A 345 11.63 4.34 -8.59
C ASN A 345 11.62 2.91 -8.05
N PRO A 346 12.79 2.30 -7.76
CA PRO A 346 12.85 1.03 -7.03
C PRO A 346 12.02 1.06 -5.74
N GLY A 347 11.11 0.09 -5.59
CA GLY A 347 10.25 -0.09 -4.43
C GLY A 347 8.82 -0.48 -4.77
N LYS A 348 8.06 -0.79 -3.71
CA LYS A 348 6.66 -1.23 -3.78
C LYS A 348 5.75 -0.21 -4.45
N THR A 349 4.74 -0.72 -5.17
CA THR A 349 3.79 0.09 -5.94
C THR A 349 2.34 -0.15 -5.54
N TRP A 350 1.60 0.92 -5.24
CA TRP A 350 0.14 0.87 -5.05
C TRP A 350 -0.58 1.43 -6.27
N VAL A 351 -1.42 0.62 -6.91
CA VAL A 351 -2.25 1.01 -8.06
C VAL A 351 -3.68 1.21 -7.58
N GLU A 352 -4.08 2.47 -7.47
CA GLU A 352 -5.44 2.89 -7.12
C GLU A 352 -6.28 2.97 -8.40
N ILE A 353 -7.23 2.03 -8.57
CA ILE A 353 -8.19 2.05 -9.67
C ILE A 353 -9.33 2.99 -9.33
N VAL A 354 -9.37 4.13 -10.02
CA VAL A 354 -10.31 5.22 -9.76
C VAL A 354 -11.43 5.21 -10.80
N GLU A 355 -12.69 5.29 -10.36
CA GLU A 355 -13.81 5.55 -11.28
C GLU A 355 -13.61 6.95 -11.91
N ASN A 356 -13.45 7.03 -13.23
CA ASN A 356 -13.15 8.27 -13.95
C ASN A 356 -14.21 9.38 -13.69
N SER A 357 -15.47 9.00 -13.46
CA SER A 357 -16.56 9.90 -13.06
C SER A 357 -16.38 10.54 -11.68
N ARG A 358 -15.46 10.02 -10.86
CA ARG A 358 -15.15 10.48 -9.50
C ARG A 358 -13.72 11.03 -9.34
N ALA A 359 -12.86 10.90 -10.37
CA ALA A 359 -11.44 11.23 -10.26
C ALA A 359 -11.15 12.65 -9.75
N SER A 360 -12.01 13.62 -10.08
CA SER A 360 -11.93 15.01 -9.60
C SER A 360 -12.19 15.21 -8.09
N GLN A 361 -12.59 14.16 -7.37
CA GLN A 361 -12.75 14.18 -5.90
C GLN A 361 -11.48 13.73 -5.16
N ASN A 362 -10.52 13.10 -5.86
CA ASN A 362 -9.20 12.84 -5.32
C ASN A 362 -8.45 14.17 -5.12
N LYS A 363 -7.57 14.23 -4.12
CA LYS A 363 -6.78 15.42 -3.81
C LYS A 363 -5.33 15.07 -3.65
N ILE A 364 -4.47 15.78 -4.39
CA ILE A 364 -3.03 15.79 -4.20
C ILE A 364 -2.67 17.16 -3.62
N SER A 365 -1.90 17.18 -2.53
CA SER A 365 -1.60 18.41 -1.78
C SER A 365 -0.18 18.46 -1.23
N ALA A 366 0.28 19.68 -0.97
CA ALA A 366 1.52 19.96 -0.24
C ALA A 366 1.37 19.87 1.30
N GLU A 367 0.16 19.59 1.78
CA GLU A 367 -0.27 19.43 3.19
C GLU A 367 -0.87 18.02 3.41
#